data_AF-Q2EEV9-F1
#
_entry.id   AF-Q2EEV9-F1
#
_cell.length_a   1.000
_cell.length_b   1.000
_cell.length_c   1.000
_cell.angle_alpha   90.00
_cell.angle_beta   90.00
_cell.angle_gamma   90.00
#
_symmetry.space_group_name_H-M   'P 1'
#
loop_
_entity.id
_entity.type
_entity.pdbx_description
1 polymer ?
#
loop_
_entity_poly.entity_id
_entity_poly.type
_entity_poly.pdbx_seq_one_letter_code
_entity_poly.pdbx_strand_id
1 'polypeptide(L)'
;MGINNINKIPVRNNKISFVAVHLIKALTSKKQEKLVKLQRKKKIISVIKTWSRSSTIVPLMIGEIIAVHNGREHIPVYITEEMVGFKLGEFATTRIWRGHLKKTTHKKNNKTYGLYF
;
A
#
# COMPACT_ATOMS: atom_id res chain seq x y z
N MET A 1 -31.77 6.57 46.87
CA MET A 1 -31.84 5.84 45.59
C MET A 1 -31.26 6.73 44.50
N GLY A 2 -30.18 6.47 43.77
CA GLY A 2 -29.06 5.54 43.81
C GLY A 2 -28.10 6.12 42.75
N ILE A 3 -26.97 6.68 43.17
CA ILE A 3 -26.04 7.38 42.28
C ILE A 3 -25.22 6.30 41.57
N ASN A 4 -25.45 6.11 40.28
CA ASN A 4 -24.72 5.15 39.47
C ASN A 4 -23.25 5.56 39.38
N ASN A 5 -22.42 4.83 40.11
CA ASN A 5 -20.98 4.89 40.10
C ASN A 5 -20.47 4.39 38.73
N ILE A 6 -20.17 5.32 37.81
CA ILE A 6 -19.62 4.99 36.49
C ILE A 6 -18.16 4.59 36.70
N ASN A 7 -17.91 3.28 36.67
CA ASN A 7 -16.56 2.73 36.64
C ASN A 7 -15.77 3.39 35.48
N LYS A 8 -14.78 4.23 35.82
CA LYS A 8 -13.80 4.75 34.86
C LYS A 8 -13.00 3.56 34.30
N ILE A 9 -13.32 3.17 33.07
CA ILE A 9 -12.53 2.18 32.32
C ILE A 9 -11.13 2.79 32.10
N PRO A 10 -10.03 2.08 32.43
CA PRO A 10 -8.69 2.59 32.15
C PRO A 10 -8.47 2.65 30.63
N VAL A 11 -8.42 3.87 30.08
CA VAL A 11 -7.98 4.08 28.70
C VAL A 11 -6.51 3.66 28.58
N ARG A 12 -6.27 2.51 27.95
CA ARG A 12 -4.92 2.10 27.54
C ARG A 12 -4.35 3.18 26.61
N ASN A 13 -3.20 3.75 26.98
CA ASN A 13 -2.42 4.67 26.14
C ASN A 13 -1.86 3.93 24.91
N ASN A 14 -2.72 3.56 23.98
CA ASN A 14 -2.31 2.98 22.72
C ASN A 14 -1.74 4.11 21.86
N LYS A 15 -0.43 4.05 21.56
CA LYS A 15 0.25 4.99 20.64
C LYS A 15 -0.57 5.08 19.35
N ILE A 16 -1.02 6.28 19.01
CA ILE A 16 -1.81 6.53 17.80
C ILE A 16 -0.91 6.25 16.60
N SER A 17 -1.37 5.40 15.69
CA SER A 17 -0.63 5.09 14.46
C SER A 17 -0.65 6.28 13.51
N PHE A 18 0.52 6.63 12.96
CA PHE A 18 0.62 7.74 12.01
C PHE A 18 0.04 7.36 10.65
N VAL A 19 -0.81 8.23 10.10
CA VAL A 19 -1.32 8.16 8.72
C VAL A 19 -1.25 9.55 8.11
N ALA A 20 -0.71 9.66 6.90
CA ALA A 20 -0.55 10.95 6.24
C ALA A 20 -1.90 11.58 5.86
N VAL A 21 -1.97 12.90 6.00
CA VAL A 21 -3.20 13.70 5.77
C VAL A 21 -3.74 13.54 4.35
N HIS A 22 -2.87 13.54 3.33
CA HIS A 22 -3.30 13.37 1.93
C HIS A 22 -3.94 12.01 1.69
N LEU A 23 -3.49 10.99 2.40
CA LEU A 23 -3.99 9.62 2.28
C LEU A 23 -5.37 9.51 2.94
N ILE A 24 -5.53 10.06 4.15
CA ILE A 24 -6.84 10.15 4.82
C ILE A 24 -7.83 10.90 3.93
N LYS A 25 -7.42 12.05 3.38
CA LYS A 25 -8.25 12.86 2.48
C LYS A 25 -8.68 12.06 1.25
N ALA A 26 -7.76 11.36 0.60
CA ALA A 26 -8.04 10.53 -0.56
C ALA A 26 -9.04 9.39 -0.26
N LEU A 27 -8.90 8.73 0.90
CA LEU A 27 -9.83 7.68 1.34
C LEU A 27 -11.23 8.25 1.61
N THR A 28 -11.32 9.37 2.31
CA THR A 28 -12.62 10.02 2.61
C THR A 28 -13.35 10.41 1.33
N SER A 29 -12.66 11.06 0.39
CA SER A 29 -13.23 11.43 -0.91
C SER A 29 -13.72 10.21 -1.69
N LYS A 30 -12.91 9.14 -1.75
CA LYS A 30 -13.31 7.90 -2.42
C LYS A 30 -14.52 7.24 -1.77
N LYS A 31 -14.58 7.23 -0.45
CA LYS A 31 -15.73 6.67 0.28
C LYS A 31 -17.02 7.37 -0.12
N GLN A 32 -17.00 8.71 -0.22
CA GLN A 32 -18.15 9.49 -0.69
C GLN A 32 -18.54 9.15 -2.14
N GLU A 33 -17.56 9.09 -3.05
CA GLU A 33 -17.82 8.74 -4.45
C GLU A 33 -18.39 7.33 -4.62
N LYS A 34 -17.90 6.36 -3.84
CA LYS A 34 -18.36 4.96 -3.88
C LYS A 34 -19.82 4.84 -3.45
N LEU A 35 -20.25 5.60 -2.44
CA LEU A 35 -21.65 5.63 -2.00
C LEU A 35 -22.58 6.14 -3.12
N VAL A 36 -22.17 7.18 -3.87
CA VAL A 36 -22.94 7.70 -5.00
C VAL A 36 -22.94 6.74 -6.19
N LYS A 37 -21.78 6.13 -6.51
CA LYS A 37 -21.61 5.29 -7.70
C LYS A 37 -22.13 3.85 -7.55
N LEU A 38 -22.43 3.39 -6.34
CA LEU A 38 -23.01 2.06 -6.10
C LEU A 38 -24.28 1.82 -6.92
N GLN A 39 -25.02 2.90 -7.22
CA GLN A 39 -26.21 2.89 -8.07
C GLN A 39 -25.94 2.45 -9.52
N ARG A 40 -24.70 2.59 -10.02
CA ARG A 40 -24.35 2.36 -11.44
C ARG A 40 -23.75 0.98 -11.72
N LYS A 41 -23.69 0.06 -10.74
CA LYS A 41 -23.13 -1.31 -10.83
C LYS A 41 -21.73 -1.42 -11.50
N LYS A 42 -20.97 -0.33 -11.61
CA LYS A 42 -19.63 -0.33 -12.21
C LYS A 42 -18.57 -0.42 -11.10
N LYS A 43 -17.86 -1.54 -11.03
CA LYS A 43 -16.71 -1.71 -10.13
C LYS A 43 -15.55 -0.88 -10.66
N ILE A 44 -15.36 0.33 -10.12
CA ILE A 44 -14.19 1.16 -10.42
C ILE A 44 -13.07 0.74 -9.48
N ILE A 45 -12.06 0.07 -10.05
CA ILE A 45 -10.79 -0.18 -9.34
C ILE A 45 -10.03 1.14 -9.34
N SER A 46 -10.01 1.81 -8.19
CA SER A 46 -9.36 3.11 -8.07
C SER A 46 -8.04 2.94 -7.34
N VAL A 47 -6.95 3.42 -7.94
CA VAL A 47 -5.61 3.31 -7.38
C VAL A 47 -5.26 4.61 -6.65
N ILE A 48 -4.93 4.55 -5.36
CA ILE A 48 -4.43 5.71 -4.59
C ILE A 48 -2.92 5.74 -4.69
N LYS A 49 -2.35 6.76 -5.34
CA LYS A 49 -0.90 6.96 -5.32
C LYS A 49 -0.47 7.59 -4.00
N THR A 50 0.61 7.11 -3.40
CA THR A 50 1.17 7.68 -2.18
C THR A 50 2.69 7.67 -2.17
N TRP A 51 3.24 8.75 -1.66
CA TRP A 51 4.66 8.88 -1.32
C TRP A 51 4.93 8.60 0.16
N SER A 52 3.89 8.59 1.01
CA SER A 52 4.06 8.37 2.45
C SER A 52 4.21 6.88 2.77
N ARG A 53 5.44 6.40 2.70
CA ARG A 53 5.84 5.04 3.11
C ARG A 53 5.71 4.80 4.62
N SER A 54 5.75 5.86 5.43
CA SER A 54 5.67 5.80 6.89
C SER A 54 4.24 5.69 7.45
N SER A 55 3.22 5.80 6.59
CA SER A 55 1.82 5.64 7.00
C SER A 55 1.53 4.19 7.39
N THR A 56 0.83 4.02 8.52
CA THR A 56 0.30 2.73 8.95
C THR A 56 -0.96 2.38 8.16
N ILE A 57 -1.09 1.11 7.80
CA ILE A 57 -2.31 0.59 7.20
C ILE A 57 -3.40 0.55 8.26
N VAL A 58 -4.50 1.28 8.02
CA VAL A 58 -5.67 1.31 8.90
C VAL A 58 -6.81 0.47 8.30
N PRO A 59 -7.75 -0.05 9.11
CA PRO A 59 -8.86 -0.87 8.62
C PRO A 59 -9.68 -0.24 7.49
N LEU A 60 -9.77 1.10 7.45
CA LEU A 60 -10.47 1.82 6.38
C LEU A 60 -9.87 1.59 4.97
N MET A 61 -8.61 1.12 4.89
CA MET A 61 -7.90 0.89 3.62
C MET A 61 -8.13 -0.50 3.03
N ILE A 62 -8.78 -1.42 3.75
CA ILE A 62 -8.97 -2.80 3.31
C ILE A 62 -9.77 -2.83 2.00
N GLY A 63 -9.26 -3.57 1.01
CA GLY A 63 -9.88 -3.71 -0.33
C GLY A 63 -9.57 -2.58 -1.31
N GLU A 64 -8.81 -1.55 -0.91
CA GLU A 64 -8.30 -0.53 -1.81
C GLU A 64 -6.92 -0.92 -2.37
N ILE A 65 -6.60 -0.40 -3.56
CA ILE A 65 -5.25 -0.51 -4.13
C ILE A 65 -4.49 0.78 -3.83
N ILE A 66 -3.42 0.67 -3.05
CA ILE A 66 -2.52 1.78 -2.76
C ILE A 66 -1.22 1.57 -3.52
N ALA A 67 -0.92 2.48 -4.44
CA ALA A 67 0.32 2.49 -5.18
C ALA A 67 1.39 3.25 -4.38
N VAL A 68 2.31 2.50 -3.78
CA VAL A 68 3.36 3.02 -2.88
C VAL A 68 4.62 3.32 -3.69
N HIS A 69 5.17 4.53 -3.53
CA HIS A 69 6.40 4.91 -4.20
C HIS A 69 7.63 4.17 -3.65
N ASN A 70 8.46 3.58 -4.53
CA ASN A 70 9.71 2.90 -4.16
C ASN A 70 10.98 3.72 -4.48
N GLY A 71 10.84 4.95 -4.98
CA GLY A 71 11.94 5.82 -5.43
C GLY A 71 12.14 5.84 -6.95
N ARG A 72 11.47 4.96 -7.70
CA ARG A 72 11.49 4.94 -9.18
C ARG A 72 10.08 4.98 -9.75
N GLU A 73 9.22 4.11 -9.24
CA GLU A 73 7.85 3.93 -9.69
C GLU A 73 6.90 3.78 -8.49
N HIS A 74 5.60 3.65 -8.77
CA HIS A 74 4.60 3.35 -7.75
C HIS A 74 4.18 1.90 -7.88
N ILE A 75 4.46 1.10 -6.85
CA ILE A 75 4.11 -0.32 -6.80
C ILE A 75 2.67 -0.44 -6.29
N PRO A 76 1.71 -0.95 -7.07
CA PRO A 76 0.34 -1.16 -6.62
C PRO A 76 0.29 -2.31 -5.60
N VAL A 77 -0.17 -2.00 -4.39
CA VAL A 77 -0.38 -2.97 -3.32
C VAL A 77 -1.88 -3.05 -3.06
N TYR A 78 -2.45 -4.26 -3.18
CA TYR A 78 -3.81 -4.55 -2.75
C TYR A 78 -3.83 -4.88 -1.27
N ILE A 79 -4.62 -4.14 -0.49
CA ILE A 79 -4.59 -4.23 0.98
C ILE A 79 -5.56 -5.30 1.48
N THR A 80 -5.00 -6.28 2.21
CA THR A 80 -5.75 -7.33 2.93
C THR A 80 -5.82 -7.03 4.43
N GLU A 81 -6.68 -7.74 5.16
CA GLU A 81 -6.90 -7.55 6.61
C GLU A 81 -5.64 -7.84 7.43
N GLU A 82 -4.86 -8.85 7.03
CA GLU A 82 -3.61 -9.25 7.68
C GLU A 82 -2.53 -8.17 7.64
N MET A 83 -2.64 -7.19 6.73
CA MET A 83 -1.69 -6.09 6.59
C MET A 83 -1.96 -4.93 7.56
N VAL A 84 -3.08 -4.93 8.28
CA VAL A 84 -3.44 -3.85 9.20
C VAL A 84 -2.40 -3.75 10.34
N GLY A 85 -1.91 -2.53 10.59
CA GLY A 85 -0.89 -2.26 11.61
C GLY A 85 0.54 -2.12 11.07
N PHE A 86 0.83 -2.73 9.92
CA PHE A 86 2.12 -2.59 9.23
C PHE A 86 2.26 -1.23 8.53
N LYS A 87 3.48 -0.89 8.11
CA LYS A 87 3.80 0.33 7.37
C LYS A 87 3.72 0.07 5.86
N LEU A 88 3.20 1.03 5.11
CA LEU A 88 3.10 0.92 3.65
C LEU A 88 4.45 0.66 2.96
N GLY A 89 5.54 1.17 3.53
CA GLY A 89 6.89 0.95 3.02
C GLY A 89 7.38 -0.50 3.06
N GLU A 90 6.82 -1.35 3.92
CA GLU A 90 7.21 -2.77 4.04
C GLU A 90 6.78 -3.57 2.79
N PHE A 91 5.75 -3.11 2.10
CA PHE A 91 5.19 -3.75 0.89
C PHE A 91 5.80 -3.21 -0.42
N ALA A 92 6.79 -2.32 -0.35
CA ALA A 92 7.41 -1.71 -1.52
C ALA A 92 8.94 -1.65 -1.40
N THR A 93 9.62 -2.67 -1.93
CA THR A 93 11.09 -2.78 -1.93
C THR A 93 11.74 -1.67 -2.75
N THR A 94 12.82 -1.08 -2.21
CA THR A 94 13.50 0.08 -2.81
C THR A 94 14.76 -0.28 -3.59
N ARG A 95 15.44 -1.38 -3.22
CA ARG A 95 16.68 -1.82 -3.86
C ARG A 95 16.46 -3.13 -4.60
N ILE A 96 16.96 -3.19 -5.83
CA ILE A 96 17.05 -4.44 -6.58
C ILE A 96 18.36 -5.10 -6.19
N TRP A 97 18.30 -6.15 -5.38
CA TRP A 97 19.46 -6.98 -5.09
C TRP A 97 19.75 -7.89 -6.29
N ARG A 98 20.95 -7.78 -6.88
CA ARG A 98 21.36 -8.56 -8.07
C ARG A 98 22.23 -9.78 -7.73
N GLY A 99 22.40 -10.06 -6.44
CA GLY A 99 23.36 -11.06 -5.97
C GLY A 99 24.82 -10.62 -6.19
N HIS A 100 25.75 -11.41 -5.66
CA HIS A 100 27.17 -11.27 -5.98
C HIS A 100 27.48 -12.19 -7.17
N LEU A 101 27.53 -11.62 -8.39
CA LEU A 101 27.96 -12.40 -9.55
C LEU A 101 29.43 -12.78 -9.36
N LYS A 102 29.72 -14.07 -9.18
CA LYS A 102 31.06 -14.58 -9.41
C LYS A 102 31.37 -14.35 -10.88
N LYS A 103 32.41 -13.57 -11.20
CA LYS A 103 32.90 -13.43 -12.58
C LYS A 103 33.50 -14.76 -13.02
N THR A 104 32.67 -15.75 -13.37
CA THR A 104 33.13 -16.85 -14.21
C THR A 104 33.08 -16.31 -15.64
N THR A 105 34.27 -16.07 -16.19
CA THR A 105 34.48 -15.78 -17.60
C THR A 105 33.92 -16.91 -18.45
N HIS A 106 32.68 -16.78 -18.95
CA HIS A 106 32.22 -17.52 -20.12
C HIS A 106 31.44 -16.61 -21.08
N LYS A 107 32.05 -16.45 -22.26
CA LYS A 107 31.63 -15.76 -23.48
C LYS A 107 30.13 -15.89 -23.79
N LYS A 108 29.50 -14.77 -24.17
CA LYS A 108 28.42 -14.79 -25.17
C LYS A 108 28.89 -13.99 -26.38
N ASN A 109 29.20 -14.70 -27.45
CA ASN A 109 29.50 -14.13 -28.75
C ASN A 109 28.23 -13.46 -29.30
N ASN A 110 28.33 -12.17 -29.61
CA ASN A 110 27.40 -11.49 -30.51
C ASN A 110 27.66 -11.95 -31.95
N LYS A 111 26.61 -11.90 -32.80
CA LYS A 111 26.50 -12.28 -34.23
C LYS A 111 25.97 -13.72 -34.38
N THR A 112 24.75 -13.92 -34.87
CA THR A 112 24.42 -13.81 -36.30
C THR A 112 23.02 -13.27 -36.56
N TYR A 113 22.92 -12.39 -37.57
CA TYR A 113 21.67 -12.04 -38.23
C TYR A 113 21.17 -13.26 -39.01
N GLY A 114 19.85 -13.48 -39.00
CA GLY A 114 19.20 -14.52 -39.79
C GLY A 114 19.39 -14.32 -41.29
N LEU A 115 19.63 -15.42 -42.00
CA LEU A 115 19.58 -15.49 -43.45
C LEU A 115 18.68 -16.66 -43.82
N TYR A 116 17.56 -16.31 -44.43
CA TYR A 116 16.67 -17.19 -45.17
C TYR A 116 17.36 -17.60 -46.48
N PHE A 117 17.41 -18.90 -46.76
CA PHE A 117 17.44 -19.51 -48.09
C PHE A 117 16.56 -20.76 -48.04
#